data_AF-A0A2T0BBI4-F1
#
_entry.id   AF-A0A2T0BBI4-F1
#
_cell.length_a   1.000
_cell.length_b   1.000
_cell.length_c   1.000
_cell.angle_alpha   90.00
_cell.angle_beta   90.00
_cell.angle_gamma   90.00
#
_symmetry.space_group_name_H-M   'P 1'
#
loop_
_entity.id
_entity.type
_entity.pdbx_description
1 polymer ?
#
loop_
_entity_poly.entity_id
_entity_poly.type
_entity_poly.pdbx_seq_one_letter_code
_entity_poly.pdbx_strand_id
1 'polypeptide(L)'
;MTGSIKKKSKIVKRIFIGLSIVLIAAIVVLGLMWNRYLNKNSLLKKFETTQNQEVYLLGAFHEDHFNKWINYSMEDLLSVARNVKPDVVFIEAREKYFKDYGVVDGPIDMTVVYSYCKDNDIAVEMIDWWFVDNSYKSGTTNDKRDDMIFENINNKLNTIPENLKILVISGAGHFYEQTKRFLNNGFEPQEIKNKATYFDDQDVDFKYPGSVEAIWKQHAYFYAYTYPNIVGQDKTLDEDIKSEFTEGNHDAFYKQQLEYCDLFSKNELYK
;
A
#
# COMPACT_ATOMS: atom_id res chain seq x y z
N MET A 1 -21.61 -42.62 46.93
CA MET A 1 -20.56 -41.77 46.32
C MET A 1 -20.68 -41.56 44.79
N THR A 2 -21.62 -42.19 44.08
CA THR A 2 -21.72 -42.14 42.60
C THR A 2 -22.44 -40.91 42.01
N GLY A 3 -23.23 -40.17 42.79
CA GLY A 3 -23.97 -38.98 42.33
C GLY A 3 -23.10 -37.74 42.09
N SER A 4 -22.01 -37.57 42.84
CA SER A 4 -21.09 -36.42 42.73
C SER A 4 -20.28 -36.43 41.43
N ILE A 5 -19.84 -37.63 41.00
CA ILE A 5 -19.02 -37.82 39.79
C ILE A 5 -19.85 -37.53 38.52
N LYS A 6 -21.11 -38.00 38.46
CA LYS A 6 -22.01 -37.73 37.32
C LYS A 6 -22.35 -36.24 37.16
N LYS A 7 -22.45 -35.49 38.27
CA LYS A 7 -22.72 -34.04 38.24
C LYS A 7 -21.51 -33.25 37.74
N LYS A 8 -20.29 -33.60 38.19
CA LYS A 8 -19.03 -33.02 37.68
C LYS A 8 -18.84 -33.28 36.18
N SER A 9 -19.09 -34.50 35.70
CA SER A 9 -19.00 -34.85 34.27
C SER A 9 -19.94 -34.01 33.38
N LYS A 10 -21.18 -33.76 33.81
CA LYS A 10 -22.12 -32.91 33.07
C LYS A 10 -21.67 -31.43 33.01
N ILE A 11 -21.08 -30.93 34.09
CA ILE A 11 -20.55 -29.55 34.13
C ILE A 11 -19.35 -29.42 33.20
N VAL A 12 -18.39 -30.35 33.26
CA VAL A 12 -17.22 -30.38 32.36
C VAL A 12 -17.65 -30.45 30.89
N LYS A 13 -18.63 -31.30 30.56
CA LYS A 13 -19.16 -31.39 29.18
C LYS A 13 -19.79 -30.08 28.71
N ARG A 14 -20.54 -29.38 29.58
CA ARG A 14 -21.13 -28.07 29.27
C ARG A 14 -20.08 -26.99 29.08
N ILE A 15 -19.03 -26.97 29.90
CA ILE A 15 -17.89 -26.05 29.75
C ILE A 15 -17.19 -26.32 28.41
N PHE A 16 -16.94 -27.59 28.08
CA PHE A 16 -16.27 -27.95 26.83
C PHE A 16 -17.10 -27.56 25.60
N ILE A 17 -18.42 -27.79 25.62
CA ILE A 17 -19.34 -27.34 24.56
C ILE A 17 -19.32 -25.81 24.45
N GLY A 18 -19.40 -25.10 25.58
CA GLY A 18 -19.32 -23.63 25.60
C GLY A 18 -18.03 -23.10 25.00
N LEU A 19 -16.87 -23.65 25.39
CA LEU A 19 -15.57 -23.31 24.81
C LEU A 19 -15.49 -23.62 23.32
N SER A 20 -16.05 -24.76 22.89
CA SER A 20 -16.07 -25.14 21.47
C SER A 20 -16.90 -24.16 20.64
N ILE A 21 -18.06 -23.72 21.13
CA ILE A 21 -18.90 -22.73 20.45
C ILE A 21 -18.16 -21.39 20.34
N VAL A 22 -17.52 -20.93 21.42
CA VAL A 22 -16.73 -19.68 21.42
C VAL A 22 -15.58 -19.77 20.42
N LEU A 23 -14.87 -20.90 20.38
CA LEU A 23 -13.78 -21.11 19.43
C LEU A 23 -14.27 -21.12 17.98
N ILE A 24 -15.37 -21.80 17.68
CA ILE A 24 -15.97 -21.82 16.34
C ILE A 24 -16.40 -20.40 15.93
N ALA A 25 -17.06 -19.66 16.83
CA ALA A 25 -17.46 -18.28 16.56
C ALA A 25 -16.24 -17.38 16.29
N ALA A 26 -15.17 -17.52 17.06
CA ALA A 26 -13.92 -16.80 16.85
C ALA A 26 -13.29 -17.13 15.48
N ILE A 27 -13.24 -18.42 15.11
CA ILE A 27 -12.72 -18.85 13.79
C ILE A 27 -13.57 -18.27 12.65
N VAL A 28 -14.90 -18.25 12.78
CA VAL A 28 -15.79 -17.66 11.76
C VAL A 28 -15.56 -16.16 11.64
N VAL A 29 -15.47 -15.43 12.75
CA VAL A 29 -15.18 -13.99 12.74
C VAL A 29 -13.81 -13.71 12.11
N LEU A 30 -12.79 -14.46 12.49
CA LEU A 30 -11.44 -14.35 11.90
C LEU A 30 -11.46 -14.66 10.40
N GLY A 31 -12.18 -15.69 9.96
CA GLY A 31 -12.33 -16.02 8.54
C GLY A 31 -13.04 -14.93 7.74
N LEU A 32 -14.07 -14.31 8.30
CA LEU A 32 -14.76 -13.17 7.69
C LEU A 32 -13.85 -11.94 7.61
N MET A 33 -13.10 -11.65 8.68
CA MET A 33 -12.13 -10.55 8.70
C MET A 33 -11.01 -10.79 7.69
N TRP A 34 -10.48 -12.01 7.62
CA TRP A 34 -9.46 -12.40 6.65
C TRP A 34 -9.96 -12.17 5.23
N ASN A 35 -11.14 -12.69 4.89
CA ASN A 35 -11.69 -12.55 3.56
C ASN A 35 -12.02 -11.09 3.19
N ARG A 36 -12.38 -10.27 4.17
CA ARG A 36 -12.75 -8.87 3.95
C ARG A 36 -11.55 -7.92 3.88
N TYR A 37 -10.52 -8.16 4.69
CA TYR A 37 -9.46 -7.17 4.92
C TYR A 37 -8.05 -7.63 4.57
N LEU A 38 -7.79 -8.94 4.55
CA LEU A 38 -6.46 -9.51 4.35
C LEU A 38 -6.34 -10.34 3.06
N ASN A 39 -7.43 -10.50 2.32
CA ASN A 39 -7.43 -11.17 1.04
C ASN A 39 -7.10 -10.15 -0.06
N LYS A 40 -6.08 -10.38 -0.88
CA LYS A 40 -5.73 -9.51 -2.02
C LYS A 40 -6.92 -9.14 -2.91
N ASN A 41 -7.88 -10.05 -3.07
CA ASN A 41 -9.12 -9.80 -3.83
C ASN A 41 -10.03 -8.72 -3.20
N SER A 42 -9.88 -8.36 -1.93
CA SER A 42 -10.61 -7.23 -1.34
C SER A 42 -9.97 -5.88 -1.63
N LEU A 43 -8.71 -5.88 -2.07
CA LEU A 43 -7.88 -4.68 -2.27
C LEU A 43 -7.98 -4.09 -3.68
N LEU A 44 -8.73 -4.69 -4.61
CA LEU A 44 -8.96 -4.13 -5.94
C LEU A 44 -10.44 -3.76 -6.12
N LYS A 45 -10.69 -2.52 -6.52
CA LYS A 45 -12.02 -2.01 -6.88
C LYS A 45 -11.96 -1.25 -8.19
N LYS A 46 -13.11 -1.17 -8.86
CA LYS A 46 -13.29 -0.43 -10.10
C LYS A 46 -14.43 0.56 -9.90
N PHE A 47 -14.25 1.75 -10.43
CA PHE A 47 -15.20 2.84 -10.41
C PHE A 47 -15.30 3.48 -11.78
N GLU A 48 -16.43 4.10 -12.04
CA GLU A 48 -16.63 5.06 -13.12
C GLU A 48 -16.78 6.45 -12.51
N THR A 49 -16.04 7.44 -13.01
CA THR A 49 -16.14 8.82 -12.53
C THR A 49 -17.40 9.49 -13.06
N THR A 50 -17.74 10.67 -12.53
CA THR A 50 -18.83 11.51 -13.07
C THR A 50 -18.58 12.02 -14.50
N GLN A 51 -17.35 11.86 -15.00
CA GLN A 51 -16.92 12.18 -16.37
C GLN A 51 -16.73 10.90 -17.22
N ASN A 52 -17.25 9.75 -16.78
CA ASN A 52 -17.15 8.44 -17.44
C ASN A 52 -15.71 7.91 -17.61
N GLN A 53 -14.77 8.32 -16.76
CA GLN A 53 -13.43 7.73 -16.71
C GLN A 53 -13.45 6.40 -15.95
N GLU A 54 -12.67 5.43 -16.42
CA GLU A 54 -12.49 4.14 -15.75
C GLU A 54 -11.34 4.22 -14.74
N VAL A 55 -11.65 4.08 -13.45
CA VAL A 55 -10.66 4.15 -12.37
C VAL A 55 -10.62 2.83 -11.60
N TYR A 56 -9.46 2.19 -11.59
CA TYR A 56 -9.14 1.08 -10.70
C TYR A 56 -8.44 1.63 -9.46
N LEU A 57 -8.85 1.17 -8.28
CA LEU A 57 -8.22 1.49 -7.01
C LEU A 57 -7.66 0.20 -6.40
N LEU A 58 -6.36 0.19 -6.08
CA LEU A 58 -5.60 -0.94 -5.57
C LEU A 58 -4.94 -0.58 -4.23
N GLY A 59 -5.20 -1.39 -3.21
CA GLY A 59 -4.56 -1.31 -1.90
C GLY A 59 -3.27 -2.13 -1.84
N ALA A 60 -2.20 -1.56 -1.29
CA ALA A 60 -0.90 -2.20 -1.07
C ALA A 60 -0.64 -2.48 0.43
N PHE A 61 0.14 -3.51 0.75
CA PHE A 61 0.57 -3.81 2.12
C PHE A 61 2.06 -3.49 2.24
N HIS A 62 2.38 -2.23 2.53
CA HIS A 62 3.76 -1.74 2.57
C HIS A 62 4.66 -2.65 3.41
N GLU A 63 5.84 -2.99 2.87
CA GLU A 63 6.85 -3.90 3.43
C GLU A 63 6.41 -5.37 3.63
N ASP A 64 5.12 -5.62 3.81
CA ASP A 64 4.51 -6.94 4.00
C ASP A 64 4.50 -7.78 2.71
N HIS A 65 4.75 -7.17 1.54
CA HIS A 65 4.91 -7.89 0.28
C HIS A 65 6.05 -8.91 0.27
N PHE A 66 7.04 -8.75 1.16
CA PHE A 66 8.16 -9.69 1.31
C PHE A 66 7.85 -10.81 2.31
N ASN A 67 6.64 -10.83 2.88
CA ASN A 67 6.21 -11.85 3.82
C ASN A 67 5.40 -12.95 3.12
N LYS A 68 6.01 -14.14 3.01
CA LYS A 68 5.38 -15.34 2.42
C LYS A 68 4.01 -15.70 3.01
N TRP A 69 3.75 -15.32 4.27
CA TRP A 69 2.53 -15.68 4.98
C TRP A 69 1.31 -14.83 4.60
N ILE A 70 1.51 -13.68 3.96
CA ILE A 70 0.43 -12.71 3.68
C ILE A 70 -0.27 -13.01 2.34
N ASN A 71 0.26 -13.94 1.53
CA ASN A 71 -0.28 -14.33 0.22
C ASN A 71 -0.66 -13.11 -0.67
N TYR A 72 0.16 -12.07 -0.55
CA TYR A 72 0.11 -10.85 -1.33
C TYR A 72 1.53 -10.32 -1.50
N SER A 73 2.09 -10.46 -2.71
CA SER A 73 3.50 -10.18 -2.99
C SER A 73 3.70 -8.97 -3.92
N MET A 74 4.96 -8.68 -4.29
CA MET A 74 5.25 -7.71 -5.34
C MET A 74 4.78 -8.17 -6.72
N GLU A 75 4.78 -9.49 -6.96
CA GLU A 75 4.24 -10.07 -8.19
C GLU A 75 2.77 -9.71 -8.35
N ASP A 76 1.98 -9.85 -7.28
CA ASP A 76 0.56 -9.53 -7.28
C ASP A 76 0.28 -8.06 -7.67
N LEU A 77 1.07 -7.11 -7.15
CA LEU A 77 0.97 -5.70 -7.53
C LEU A 77 1.26 -5.49 -9.02
N LEU A 78 2.35 -6.08 -9.51
CA LEU A 78 2.76 -5.95 -10.91
C LEU A 78 1.79 -6.66 -11.86
N SER A 79 1.20 -7.78 -11.45
CA SER A 79 0.15 -8.48 -12.19
C SER A 79 -1.09 -7.61 -12.33
N VAL A 80 -1.50 -6.90 -11.27
CA VAL A 80 -2.64 -5.98 -11.38
C VAL A 80 -2.32 -4.86 -12.37
N ALA A 81 -1.14 -4.24 -12.27
CA ALA A 81 -0.75 -3.19 -13.22
C ALA A 81 -0.76 -3.69 -14.67
N ARG A 82 -0.24 -4.90 -14.91
CA ARG A 82 -0.19 -5.55 -16.22
C ARG A 82 -1.57 -5.92 -16.76
N ASN A 83 -2.46 -6.43 -15.91
CA ASN A 83 -3.77 -6.94 -16.31
C ASN A 83 -4.83 -5.83 -16.41
N VAL A 84 -4.72 -4.79 -15.58
CA VAL A 84 -5.54 -3.58 -15.73
C VAL A 84 -5.22 -2.89 -17.06
N LYS A 85 -3.93 -2.86 -17.47
CA LYS A 85 -3.44 -2.10 -18.63
C LYS A 85 -3.88 -0.63 -18.54
N PRO A 86 -3.45 0.09 -17.49
CA PRO A 86 -3.79 1.49 -17.35
C PRO A 86 -2.99 2.34 -18.34
N ASP A 87 -3.57 3.47 -18.74
CA ASP A 87 -2.87 4.51 -19.49
C ASP A 87 -2.06 5.41 -18.54
N VAL A 88 -2.55 5.58 -17.30
CA VAL A 88 -1.92 6.38 -16.25
C VAL A 88 -2.01 5.66 -14.90
N VAL A 89 -0.94 5.67 -14.13
CA VAL A 89 -0.90 5.12 -12.76
C VAL A 89 -0.69 6.25 -11.76
N PHE A 90 -1.52 6.31 -10.72
CA PHE A 90 -1.34 7.22 -9.60
C PHE A 90 -0.73 6.43 -8.44
N ILE A 91 0.36 6.91 -7.86
CA ILE A 91 1.07 6.23 -6.77
C ILE A 91 1.18 7.09 -5.52
N GLU A 92 1.21 6.44 -4.36
CA GLU A 92 1.45 7.05 -3.06
C GLU A 92 2.92 7.50 -2.92
N ALA A 93 3.25 8.59 -3.61
CA ALA A 93 4.47 9.36 -3.43
C ALA A 93 4.14 10.85 -3.54
N ARG A 94 4.99 11.72 -3.00
CA ARG A 94 4.74 13.17 -2.92
C ARG A 94 5.26 13.88 -4.16
N GLU A 95 4.37 14.58 -4.85
CA GLU A 95 4.68 15.28 -6.11
C GLU A 95 5.80 16.31 -5.97
N LYS A 96 5.86 16.99 -4.82
CA LYS A 96 6.90 18.00 -4.54
C LYS A 96 8.31 17.42 -4.63
N TYR A 97 8.58 16.30 -3.97
CA TYR A 97 9.93 15.74 -3.93
C TYR A 97 10.30 15.07 -5.26
N PHE A 98 9.31 14.54 -5.97
CA PHE A 98 9.53 14.09 -7.33
C PHE A 98 9.94 15.24 -8.26
N LYS A 99 9.26 16.39 -8.21
CA LYS A 99 9.62 17.56 -9.04
C LYS A 99 10.97 18.18 -8.66
N ASP A 100 11.23 18.31 -7.37
CA ASP A 100 12.42 19.03 -6.87
C ASP A 100 13.69 18.16 -6.91
N TYR A 101 13.56 16.84 -6.73
CA TYR A 101 14.70 15.92 -6.56
C TYR A 101 14.69 14.72 -7.53
N GLY A 102 13.61 14.51 -8.29
CA GLY A 102 13.45 13.34 -9.14
C GLY A 102 13.22 12.03 -8.37
N VAL A 103 12.85 12.11 -7.09
CA VAL A 103 12.76 10.95 -6.19
C VAL A 103 11.31 10.50 -6.02
N VAL A 104 11.08 9.19 -6.13
CA VAL A 104 9.84 8.54 -5.69
C VAL A 104 9.99 8.22 -4.21
N ASP A 105 9.42 9.06 -3.36
CA ASP A 105 9.64 9.04 -1.93
C ASP A 105 8.57 8.27 -1.14
N GLY A 106 7.71 7.54 -1.85
CA GLY A 106 6.74 6.61 -1.29
C GLY A 106 7.37 5.28 -0.82
N PRO A 107 6.57 4.38 -0.23
CA PRO A 107 6.99 3.04 0.16
C PRO A 107 7.63 2.24 -0.99
N ILE A 108 8.35 1.17 -0.64
CA ILE A 108 9.11 0.35 -1.59
C ILE A 108 8.28 -0.20 -2.76
N ASP A 109 7.03 -0.58 -2.49
CA ASP A 109 6.05 -0.99 -3.50
C ASP A 109 5.78 0.11 -4.53
N MET A 110 5.72 1.38 -4.12
CA MET A 110 5.54 2.51 -5.05
C MET A 110 6.77 2.70 -5.94
N THR A 111 7.98 2.47 -5.40
CA THR A 111 9.21 2.48 -6.21
C THR A 111 9.22 1.35 -7.24
N VAL A 112 8.80 0.14 -6.85
CA VAL A 112 8.68 -1.01 -7.77
C VAL A 112 7.66 -0.73 -8.87
N VAL A 113 6.47 -0.25 -8.51
CA VAL A 113 5.41 0.11 -9.47
C VAL A 113 5.86 1.22 -10.41
N TYR A 114 6.46 2.31 -9.89
CA TYR A 114 6.97 3.39 -10.74
C TYR A 114 8.01 2.88 -11.73
N SER A 115 8.90 1.99 -11.28
CA SER A 115 9.91 1.35 -12.14
C SER A 115 9.26 0.51 -13.24
N TYR A 116 8.23 -0.26 -12.91
CA TYR A 116 7.46 -1.03 -13.90
C TYR A 116 6.84 -0.10 -14.95
N CYS A 117 6.19 0.97 -14.51
CA CYS A 117 5.55 1.93 -15.40
C CYS A 117 6.58 2.59 -16.33
N LYS A 118 7.73 3.02 -15.78
CA LYS A 118 8.83 3.60 -16.54
C LYS A 118 9.38 2.65 -17.60
N ASP A 119 9.60 1.39 -17.26
CA ASP A 119 10.13 0.39 -18.19
C ASP A 119 9.11 -0.01 -19.28
N ASN A 120 7.84 0.35 -19.13
CA ASN A 120 6.74 0.03 -20.04
C ASN A 120 6.06 1.28 -20.64
N ASP A 121 6.70 2.46 -20.53
CA ASP A 121 6.19 3.73 -21.07
C ASP A 121 4.77 4.11 -20.58
N ILE A 122 4.42 3.74 -19.34
CA ILE A 122 3.14 4.11 -18.69
C ILE A 122 3.34 5.41 -17.90
N ALA A 123 2.44 6.37 -18.08
CA ALA A 123 2.50 7.64 -17.36
C ALA A 123 2.23 7.43 -15.86
N VAL A 124 2.96 8.16 -15.01
CA VAL A 124 2.82 8.08 -13.55
C VAL A 124 2.60 9.44 -12.94
N GLU A 125 1.67 9.50 -12.00
CA GLU A 125 1.37 10.68 -11.20
C GLU A 125 1.50 10.40 -9.69
N MET A 126 1.88 11.42 -8.94
CA MET A 126 2.16 11.34 -7.50
C MET A 126 0.97 11.90 -6.72
N ILE A 127 0.38 11.14 -5.80
CA ILE A 127 -0.86 11.55 -5.09
C ILE A 127 -0.73 11.71 -3.58
N ASP A 128 0.39 11.32 -2.99
CA ASP A 128 0.55 11.36 -1.55
C ASP A 128 0.65 12.80 -1.01
N TRP A 129 0.25 12.96 0.24
CA TRP A 129 0.35 14.19 0.98
C TRP A 129 0.70 13.92 2.44
N TRP A 130 1.84 14.41 2.88
CA TRP A 130 2.17 14.58 4.29
C TRP A 130 3.39 15.49 4.40
N PHE A 131 3.56 16.10 5.56
CA PHE A 131 4.71 16.94 5.87
C PHE A 131 5.08 16.76 7.35
N VAL A 132 6.30 17.18 7.68
CA VAL A 132 6.78 17.20 9.07
C VAL A 132 6.37 18.52 9.69
N ASP A 133 5.72 18.46 10.85
CA ASP A 133 5.40 19.60 11.71
C ASP A 133 5.69 19.25 13.18
N ASN A 134 5.46 20.20 14.10
CA ASN A 134 5.72 19.99 15.54
C ASN A 134 4.80 18.96 16.21
N SER A 135 3.88 18.35 15.46
CA SER A 135 2.99 17.28 15.91
C SER A 135 3.19 15.96 15.13
N TYR A 136 4.21 15.91 14.28
CA TYR A 136 4.47 14.78 13.40
C TYR A 136 4.57 13.46 14.16
N LYS A 137 3.96 12.41 13.59
CA LYS A 137 4.07 11.03 14.05
C LYS A 137 4.24 10.12 12.86
N SER A 138 5.35 9.38 12.86
CA SER A 138 5.67 8.41 11.81
C SER A 138 4.57 7.36 11.64
N GLY A 139 4.33 6.95 10.39
CA GLY A 139 3.44 5.84 10.05
C GLY A 139 1.96 6.08 10.35
N THR A 140 1.53 7.34 10.52
CA THR A 140 0.13 7.67 10.79
C THR A 140 -0.60 8.09 9.51
N THR A 141 -1.84 7.63 9.36
CA THR A 141 -2.83 8.26 8.48
C THR A 141 -3.84 9.03 9.32
N ASN A 142 -4.41 10.09 8.74
CA ASN A 142 -5.49 10.86 9.33
C ASN A 142 -6.42 11.38 8.24
N ASP A 143 -7.62 11.81 8.63
CA ASP A 143 -8.64 12.28 7.69
C ASP A 143 -8.13 13.41 6.78
N LYS A 144 -7.31 14.33 7.32
CA LYS A 144 -6.74 15.43 6.54
C LYS A 144 -5.82 14.92 5.43
N ARG A 145 -4.95 13.94 5.72
CA ARG A 145 -4.08 13.31 4.71
C ARG A 145 -4.92 12.64 3.63
N ASP A 146 -5.92 11.87 4.02
CA ASP A 146 -6.81 11.21 3.07
C ASP A 146 -7.66 12.19 2.24
N ASP A 147 -8.08 13.33 2.80
CA ASP A 147 -8.76 14.40 2.07
C ASP A 147 -7.84 15.03 1.02
N MET A 148 -6.58 15.29 1.38
CA MET A 148 -5.59 15.86 0.45
C MET A 148 -5.19 14.86 -0.66
N ILE A 149 -5.06 13.57 -0.33
CA ILE A 149 -4.85 12.52 -1.34
C ILE A 149 -6.02 12.48 -2.31
N PHE A 150 -7.27 12.53 -1.81
CA PHE A 150 -8.45 12.57 -2.65
C PHE A 150 -8.48 13.81 -3.55
N GLU A 151 -8.17 14.99 -3.01
CA GLU A 151 -8.07 16.23 -3.78
C GLU A 151 -7.02 16.12 -4.90
N ASN A 152 -5.85 15.56 -4.61
CA ASN A 152 -4.79 15.29 -5.59
C ASN A 152 -5.30 14.36 -6.71
N ILE A 153 -5.95 13.25 -6.35
CA ILE A 153 -6.54 12.32 -7.33
C ILE A 153 -7.56 13.06 -8.21
N ASN A 154 -8.50 13.78 -7.61
CA ASN A 154 -9.56 14.48 -8.33
C ASN A 154 -9.01 15.57 -9.27
N ASN A 155 -8.04 16.35 -8.80
CA ASN A 155 -7.38 17.38 -9.61
C ASN A 155 -6.71 16.77 -10.85
N LYS A 156 -6.05 15.61 -10.70
CA LYS A 156 -5.39 14.94 -11.82
C LYS A 156 -6.39 14.31 -12.78
N LEU A 157 -7.43 13.65 -12.28
CA LEU A 157 -8.51 13.10 -13.12
C LEU A 157 -9.13 14.19 -14.01
N ASN A 158 -9.36 15.39 -13.47
CA ASN A 158 -9.89 16.54 -14.23
C ASN A 158 -8.97 17.05 -15.34
N THR A 159 -7.68 16.70 -15.33
CA THR A 159 -6.71 17.06 -16.37
C THR A 159 -6.46 15.95 -17.40
N ILE A 160 -6.90 14.73 -17.09
CA ILE A 160 -6.69 13.54 -17.90
C ILE A 160 -7.89 13.36 -18.83
N PRO A 161 -7.70 12.99 -20.11
CA PRO A 161 -8.80 12.73 -21.03
C PRO A 161 -9.77 11.65 -20.50
N GLU A 162 -11.07 11.82 -20.78
CA GLU A 162 -12.13 10.95 -20.23
C GLU A 162 -12.02 9.48 -20.66
N ASN A 163 -11.38 9.22 -21.81
CA ASN A 163 -11.27 7.89 -22.40
C ASN A 163 -10.07 7.07 -21.89
N LEU A 164 -9.28 7.59 -20.95
CA LEU A 164 -8.13 6.89 -20.39
C LEU A 164 -8.52 6.06 -19.18
N LYS A 165 -7.84 4.94 -19.00
CA LYS A 165 -7.96 4.06 -17.86
C LYS A 165 -6.90 4.37 -16.83
N ILE A 166 -7.33 4.60 -15.59
CA ILE A 166 -6.47 5.00 -14.48
C ILE A 166 -6.35 3.86 -13.48
N LEU A 167 -5.14 3.63 -12.98
CA LEU A 167 -4.91 2.75 -11.83
C LEU A 167 -4.33 3.58 -10.68
N VAL A 168 -5.07 3.69 -9.58
CA VAL A 168 -4.64 4.34 -8.36
C VAL A 168 -4.13 3.28 -7.38
N ILE A 169 -2.89 3.41 -6.92
CA ILE A 169 -2.24 2.49 -5.99
C ILE A 169 -1.83 3.25 -4.74
N SER A 170 -2.32 2.80 -3.60
CA SER A 170 -2.01 3.37 -2.28
C SER A 170 -2.01 2.27 -1.22
N GLY A 171 -1.46 2.54 -0.04
CA GLY A 171 -1.56 1.66 1.12
C GLY A 171 -2.99 1.24 1.42
N ALA A 172 -3.17 0.04 1.97
CA ALA A 172 -4.48 -0.53 2.23
C ALA A 172 -5.36 0.36 3.13
N GLY A 173 -4.77 1.10 4.07
CA GLY A 173 -5.49 2.11 4.86
C GLY A 173 -6.13 3.18 3.99
N HIS A 174 -5.31 3.84 3.16
CA HIS A 174 -5.75 4.83 2.18
C HIS A 174 -6.76 4.23 1.19
N PHE A 175 -6.58 3.00 0.71
CA PHE A 175 -7.53 2.32 -0.17
C PHE A 175 -8.97 2.30 0.40
N TYR A 176 -9.15 1.99 1.68
CA TYR A 176 -10.48 1.97 2.30
C TYR A 176 -11.06 3.38 2.46
N GLU A 177 -10.22 4.36 2.80
CA GLU A 177 -10.65 5.75 2.97
C GLU A 177 -10.96 6.43 1.63
N GLN A 178 -10.18 6.17 0.58
CA GLN A 178 -10.41 6.64 -0.78
C GLN A 178 -11.64 5.97 -1.40
N THR A 179 -11.89 4.67 -1.12
CA THR A 179 -13.16 4.03 -1.51
C THR A 179 -14.36 4.86 -1.02
N LYS A 180 -14.37 5.25 0.26
CA LYS A 180 -15.50 6.01 0.84
C LYS A 180 -15.63 7.37 0.17
N ARG A 181 -14.50 8.07 -0.05
CA ARG A 181 -14.48 9.38 -0.71
C ARG A 181 -14.96 9.31 -2.15
N PHE A 182 -14.58 8.27 -2.90
CA PHE A 182 -15.07 8.03 -4.26
C PHE A 182 -16.60 7.91 -4.27
N LEU A 183 -17.16 7.03 -3.43
CA LEU A 183 -18.61 6.84 -3.32
C LEU A 183 -19.35 8.12 -2.91
N ASN A 184 -18.80 8.86 -1.94
CA ASN A 184 -19.41 10.10 -1.45
C ASN A 184 -19.35 11.25 -2.47
N ASN A 185 -18.49 11.15 -3.49
CA ASN A 185 -18.32 12.16 -4.55
C ASN A 185 -18.86 11.68 -5.91
N GLY A 186 -19.79 10.71 -5.91
CA GLY A 186 -20.53 10.31 -7.10
C GLY A 186 -19.78 9.40 -8.06
N PHE A 187 -18.69 8.76 -7.61
CA PHE A 187 -18.07 7.70 -8.39
C PHE A 187 -18.94 6.45 -8.29
N GLU A 188 -19.32 5.91 -9.44
CA GLU A 188 -20.20 4.75 -9.50
C GLU A 188 -19.37 3.45 -9.43
N PRO A 189 -19.60 2.59 -8.41
CA PRO A 189 -18.85 1.36 -8.27
C PRO A 189 -19.22 0.37 -9.38
N GLN A 190 -18.19 -0.21 -10.00
CA GLN A 190 -18.34 -1.18 -11.08
C GLN A 190 -17.94 -2.58 -10.62
N GLU A 191 -18.63 -3.60 -11.13
CA GLU A 191 -18.28 -4.99 -10.84
C GLU A 191 -17.02 -5.42 -11.59
N ILE A 192 -16.06 -6.03 -10.87
CA ILE A 192 -14.92 -6.71 -11.48
C ILE A 192 -15.22 -8.21 -11.53
N LYS A 193 -15.57 -8.71 -12.71
CA LYS A 193 -15.70 -10.15 -12.95
C LYS A 193 -14.34 -10.83 -12.82
N ASN A 194 -14.32 -12.00 -12.19
CA ASN A 194 -13.13 -12.83 -12.02
C ASN A 194 -11.92 -12.08 -11.42
N LYS A 195 -12.14 -11.24 -10.41
CA LYS A 195 -11.11 -10.36 -9.82
C LYS A 195 -9.75 -11.04 -9.53
N ALA A 196 -9.75 -12.31 -9.14
CA ALA A 196 -8.52 -13.07 -8.89
C ALA A 196 -7.58 -13.13 -10.10
N THR A 197 -8.10 -13.09 -11.33
CA THR A 197 -7.28 -13.10 -12.55
C THR A 197 -6.51 -11.81 -12.79
N TYR A 198 -6.79 -10.73 -12.05
CA TYR A 198 -5.95 -9.54 -12.10
C TYR A 198 -4.67 -9.72 -11.29
N PHE A 199 -4.67 -10.64 -10.33
CA PHE A 199 -3.54 -10.97 -9.46
C PHE A 199 -2.82 -12.26 -9.88
N ASP A 200 -3.05 -12.74 -11.11
CA ASP A 200 -2.49 -13.99 -11.60
C ASP A 200 -2.04 -13.78 -13.05
N ASP A 201 -0.73 -13.85 -13.28
CA ASP A 201 -0.16 -13.92 -14.61
C ASP A 201 0.30 -15.34 -14.85
N GLN A 202 -0.62 -16.15 -15.37
CA GLN A 202 -0.28 -17.52 -15.74
C GLN A 202 0.88 -17.51 -16.73
N ASP A 203 1.89 -18.35 -16.44
CA ASP A 203 3.05 -18.59 -17.28
C ASP A 203 4.02 -17.41 -17.45
N VAL A 204 4.01 -16.41 -16.56
CA VAL A 204 5.03 -15.35 -16.54
C VAL A 204 6.00 -15.56 -15.38
N ASP A 205 7.27 -15.79 -15.69
CA ASP A 205 8.33 -15.77 -14.69
C ASP A 205 8.43 -14.38 -14.07
N PHE A 206 8.22 -14.28 -12.75
CA PHE A 206 8.37 -13.03 -12.03
C PHE A 206 9.78 -12.42 -12.22
N LYS A 207 9.80 -11.12 -12.54
CA LYS A 207 11.00 -10.30 -12.57
C LYS A 207 10.70 -8.91 -12.06
N TYR A 208 11.62 -8.36 -11.28
CA TYR A 208 11.56 -6.94 -10.95
C TYR A 208 11.85 -6.09 -12.20
N PRO A 209 11.30 -4.86 -12.27
CA PRO A 209 11.63 -3.92 -13.33
C PRO A 209 13.12 -3.59 -13.35
N GLY A 210 13.69 -3.44 -14.54
CA GLY A 210 15.12 -3.20 -14.73
C GLY A 210 15.60 -1.89 -14.13
N SER A 211 14.73 -0.88 -14.00
CA SER A 211 15.10 0.40 -13.40
C SER A 211 15.03 0.44 -11.86
N VAL A 212 14.50 -0.61 -11.21
CA VAL A 212 14.14 -0.54 -9.78
C VAL A 212 15.31 -0.28 -8.84
N GLU A 213 16.47 -0.88 -9.10
CA GLU A 213 17.65 -0.67 -8.25
C GLU A 213 18.11 0.79 -8.27
N ALA A 214 18.10 1.42 -9.45
CA ALA A 214 18.54 2.80 -9.59
C ALA A 214 17.59 3.77 -8.87
N ILE A 215 16.28 3.54 -9.02
CA ILE A 215 15.26 4.39 -8.37
C ILE A 215 15.26 4.16 -6.85
N TRP A 216 15.42 2.93 -6.39
CA TRP A 216 15.49 2.63 -4.96
C TRP A 216 16.78 3.17 -4.32
N LYS A 217 17.93 3.13 -5.02
CA LYS A 217 19.16 3.78 -4.55
C LYS A 217 18.95 5.30 -4.38
N GLN A 218 18.25 5.95 -5.31
CA GLN A 218 17.91 7.37 -5.19
C GLN A 218 16.98 7.64 -4.00
N HIS A 219 15.93 6.82 -3.81
CA HIS A 219 15.05 6.88 -2.65
C HIS A 219 15.84 6.74 -1.33
N ALA A 220 16.66 5.70 -1.24
CA ALA A 220 17.45 5.41 -0.04
C ALA A 220 18.42 6.55 0.28
N TYR A 221 19.11 7.09 -0.74
CA TYR A 221 20.00 8.23 -0.56
C TYR A 221 19.24 9.49 -0.12
N PHE A 222 18.07 9.73 -0.71
CA PHE A 222 17.22 10.86 -0.36
C PHE A 222 16.85 10.82 1.13
N TYR A 223 16.34 9.71 1.64
CA TYR A 223 15.98 9.59 3.05
C TYR A 223 17.17 9.51 4.01
N ALA A 224 18.32 8.99 3.57
CA ALA A 224 19.53 8.95 4.39
C ALA A 224 20.19 10.33 4.55
N TYR A 225 20.20 11.16 3.50
CA TYR A 225 21.08 12.35 3.49
C TYR A 225 20.38 13.63 3.09
N THR A 226 19.41 13.57 2.19
CA THR A 226 18.77 14.78 1.63
C THR A 226 17.61 15.23 2.51
N TYR A 227 16.71 14.33 2.85
CA TYR A 227 15.53 14.62 3.65
C TYR A 227 15.87 15.08 5.08
N PRO A 228 16.82 14.44 5.80
CA PRO A 228 17.32 14.96 7.07
C PRO A 228 17.80 16.41 7.00
N ASN A 229 18.51 16.77 5.93
CA ASN A 229 18.99 18.14 5.74
C ASN A 229 17.83 19.12 5.47
N ILE A 230 16.82 18.71 4.69
CA ILE A 230 15.61 19.52 4.47
C ILE A 230 14.90 19.81 5.79
N VAL A 231 14.68 18.77 6.61
CA VAL A 231 14.03 18.90 7.93
C VAL A 231 14.89 19.74 8.88
N GLY A 232 16.20 19.49 8.95
CA GLY A 232 17.12 20.22 9.84
C GLY A 232 17.25 21.72 9.53
N GLN A 233 16.99 22.12 8.28
CA GLN A 233 17.00 23.52 7.85
C GLN A 233 15.65 24.24 8.07
N ASP A 234 14.58 23.51 8.38
CA ASP A 234 13.26 24.11 8.59
C ASP A 234 13.21 24.87 9.91
N LYS A 235 13.15 26.20 9.82
CA LYS A 235 13.13 27.09 10.99
C LYS A 235 11.81 27.06 11.76
N THR A 236 10.76 26.46 11.21
CA THR A 236 9.45 26.35 11.85
C THR A 236 9.35 25.13 12.77
N LEU A 237 10.30 24.19 12.65
CA LEU A 237 10.32 22.97 13.45
C LEU A 237 11.10 23.14 14.76
N ASP A 238 10.60 22.47 15.80
CA ASP A 238 11.27 22.34 17.09
C ASP A 238 12.49 21.41 16.96
N GLU A 239 13.51 21.63 17.78
CA GLU A 239 14.76 20.85 17.74
C GLU A 239 14.53 19.36 18.02
N ASP A 240 13.56 19.03 18.87
CA ASP A 240 13.19 17.64 19.15
C ASP A 240 12.74 16.93 17.85
N ILE A 241 11.85 17.55 17.07
CA ILE A 241 11.41 17.00 15.79
C ILE A 241 12.55 16.93 14.78
N LYS A 242 13.41 17.95 14.71
CA LYS A 242 14.58 17.90 13.81
C LYS A 242 15.51 16.74 14.17
N SER A 243 15.74 16.51 15.46
CA SER A 243 16.65 15.46 15.94
C SER A 243 16.20 14.07 15.51
N GLU A 244 14.88 13.80 15.44
CA GLU A 244 14.34 12.53 14.96
C GLU A 244 14.78 12.18 13.53
N PHE A 245 15.08 13.18 12.70
CA PHE A 245 15.51 12.97 11.31
C PHE A 245 17.01 13.20 11.10
N THR A 246 17.60 14.12 11.85
CA THR A 246 19.00 14.55 11.66
C THR A 246 20.00 13.74 12.48
N GLU A 247 19.56 13.20 13.62
CA GLU A 247 20.37 12.32 14.45
C GLU A 247 20.24 10.87 13.98
N GLY A 248 21.23 10.04 14.35
CA GLY A 248 21.28 8.64 13.95
C GLY A 248 22.39 8.33 12.93
N ASN A 249 22.44 7.06 12.52
CA ASN A 249 23.47 6.56 11.62
C ASN A 249 22.93 6.45 10.19
N HIS A 250 22.96 7.57 9.47
CA HIS A 250 22.50 7.68 8.08
C HIS A 250 23.18 6.70 7.14
N ASP A 251 24.48 6.44 7.33
CA ASP A 251 25.23 5.46 6.55
C ASP A 251 24.75 4.03 6.80
N ALA A 252 24.42 3.68 8.04
CA ALA A 252 23.87 2.37 8.38
C ALA A 252 22.47 2.21 7.80
N PHE A 253 21.61 3.23 7.90
CA PHE A 253 20.29 3.24 7.28
C PHE A 253 20.40 3.05 5.75
N TYR A 254 21.22 3.85 5.08
CA TYR A 254 21.43 3.74 3.64
C TYR A 254 21.88 2.33 3.24
N LYS A 255 22.89 1.77 3.92
CA LYS A 255 23.37 0.41 3.68
C LYS A 255 22.28 -0.65 3.87
N GLN A 256 21.46 -0.52 4.92
CA GLN A 256 20.33 -1.43 5.16
C GLN A 256 19.31 -1.34 4.01
N GLN A 257 18.99 -0.14 3.53
CA GLN A 257 18.07 0.03 2.40
C GLN A 257 18.63 -0.58 1.10
N LEU A 258 19.95 -0.59 0.91
CA LEU A 258 20.58 -1.24 -0.24
C LEU A 258 20.46 -2.76 -0.26
N GLU A 259 20.11 -3.41 0.86
CA GLU A 259 19.81 -4.86 0.88
C GLU A 259 18.63 -5.22 -0.02
N TYR A 260 17.67 -4.31 -0.23
CA TYR A 260 16.59 -4.53 -1.19
C TYR A 260 17.10 -4.60 -2.64
N CYS A 261 18.23 -3.95 -2.96
CA CYS A 261 18.81 -4.07 -4.30
C CYS A 261 19.32 -5.48 -4.60
N ASP A 262 19.85 -6.18 -3.59
CA ASP A 262 20.27 -7.57 -3.74
C ASP A 262 19.05 -8.45 -4.06
N LEU A 263 17.95 -8.25 -3.33
CA LEU A 263 16.67 -8.90 -3.57
C LEU A 263 16.16 -8.64 -5.00
N PHE A 264 16.20 -7.38 -5.46
CA PHE A 264 15.78 -7.02 -6.81
C PHE A 264 16.64 -7.71 -7.88
N SER A 265 17.97 -7.66 -7.73
CA SER A 265 18.91 -8.23 -8.69
C SER A 265 18.75 -9.75 -8.86
N LYS A 266 18.30 -10.43 -7.80
CA LYS A 266 18.06 -11.88 -7.77
C LYS A 266 16.63 -12.27 -8.12
N ASN A 267 15.73 -11.30 -8.32
CA ASN A 267 14.29 -11.53 -8.49
C ASN A 267 13.65 -12.33 -7.33
N GLU A 268 14.14 -12.12 -6.12
CA GLU A 268 13.60 -12.80 -4.94
C GLU A 268 12.33 -12.07 -4.45
N LEU A 269 11.21 -12.77 -4.35
CA LEU A 269 9.94 -12.16 -3.89
C LEU A 269 9.91 -11.86 -2.39
N TYR A 270 10.80 -12.48 -1.63
CA TYR A 270 10.72 -12.55 -0.17
C TYR A 270 12.11 -12.40 0.44
N LYS A 271 12.17 -11.75 1.60
CA LYS A 271 13.37 -11.68 2.44
C LYS A 271 13.45 -12.86 3.41
#